data_AF-A0A1Z5KU48-F1
#
_entry.id   AF-A0A1Z5KU48-F1
#
_cell.length_a   1.000
_cell.length_b   1.000
_cell.length_c   1.000
_cell.angle_alpha   90.00
_cell.angle_beta   90.00
_cell.angle_gamma   90.00
#
_symmetry.space_group_name_H-M   'P 1'
#
loop_
_entity.id
_entity.type
_entity.pdbx_description
1 polymer ?
#
loop_
_entity_poly.entity_id
_entity_poly.type
_entity_poly.pdbx_seq_one_letter_code
_entity_poly.pdbx_strand_id
1 'polypeptide(L)'
;MNGLAYRLLSSVLLALTLWLPGPAFTQSHSEGYFDGTAYAIFNGSISFRSPITLAFRTCKHGVLLFQSDSSGDSVTFSILPSGVFELRWNVKSREDSVHVGANHRDNRWHSVALFRHLGTLQLRVDRKTVLVASRTFRSYLLNVTLPSDKVWV
;
A
#
# COMPACT_ATOMS: atom_id res chain seq x y z
N MET A 1 -11.90 -62.03 48.23
CA MET A 1 -12.47 -61.21 49.32
C MET A 1 -11.57 -60.01 49.51
N ASN A 2 -12.08 -58.80 49.22
CA ASN A 2 -11.79 -57.48 49.80
C ASN A 2 -10.29 -57.07 49.93
N GLY A 3 -9.79 -55.93 49.44
CA GLY A 3 -10.42 -54.69 49.03
C GLY A 3 -9.34 -53.66 48.66
N LEU A 4 -9.83 -52.54 48.14
CA LEU A 4 -9.14 -51.37 47.61
C LEU A 4 -8.08 -50.77 48.56
N ALA A 5 -7.01 -50.19 48.00
CA ALA A 5 -6.71 -48.76 48.15
C ALA A 5 -5.42 -48.36 47.41
N TYR A 6 -5.57 -47.58 46.35
CA TYR A 6 -4.49 -46.82 45.72
C TYR A 6 -4.14 -45.62 46.61
N ARG A 7 -2.89 -45.53 47.06
CA ARG A 7 -2.29 -44.27 47.52
C ARG A 7 -0.84 -44.23 47.08
N LEU A 8 -0.60 -43.73 45.86
CA LEU A 8 0.71 -43.21 45.49
C LEU A 8 0.68 -41.69 45.69
N LEU A 9 1.56 -41.27 46.59
CA LEU A 9 1.83 -39.90 46.96
C LEU A 9 2.26 -39.08 45.75
N SER A 10 1.62 -37.92 45.61
CA SER A 10 2.20 -36.63 45.27
C SER A 10 3.53 -36.64 44.51
N SER A 11 3.48 -36.30 43.23
CA SER A 11 4.56 -35.60 42.55
C SER A 11 3.94 -34.75 41.44
N VAL A 12 3.34 -33.63 41.83
CA VAL A 12 2.99 -32.57 40.88
C VAL A 12 4.31 -31.94 40.44
N LEU A 13 4.83 -32.34 39.28
CA LEU A 13 5.86 -31.56 38.60
C LEU A 13 5.15 -30.33 38.02
N LEU A 14 5.26 -29.21 38.75
CA LEU A 14 4.80 -27.91 38.32
C LEU A 14 5.72 -27.42 37.20
N ALA A 15 5.43 -27.77 35.95
CA ALA A 15 6.03 -27.12 34.79
C ALA A 15 5.43 -25.72 34.68
N LEU A 16 5.95 -24.78 35.46
CA LEU A 16 5.64 -23.36 35.31
C LEU A 16 6.40 -22.84 34.08
N THR A 17 5.89 -23.13 32.88
CA THR A 17 6.33 -22.42 31.69
C THR A 17 5.87 -20.98 31.83
N LEU A 18 6.74 -20.11 32.32
CA LEU A 18 6.57 -18.66 32.20
C LEU A 18 6.41 -18.34 30.72
N TRP A 19 5.16 -18.14 30.31
CA TRP A 19 4.83 -17.52 29.04
C TRP A 19 5.24 -16.06 29.18
N LEU A 20 6.54 -15.80 29.07
CA LEU A 20 7.02 -14.44 28.88
C LEU A 20 6.42 -14.02 27.55
N PRO A 21 5.52 -13.01 27.49
CA PRO A 21 5.19 -12.42 26.22
C PRO A 21 6.53 -11.93 25.67
N GLY A 22 7.03 -12.62 24.64
CA GLY A 22 8.19 -12.15 23.88
C GLY A 22 7.92 -10.69 23.50
N PRO A 23 8.97 -9.86 23.36
CA PRO A 23 8.79 -8.44 23.07
C PRO A 23 7.77 -8.33 21.95
N ALA A 24 6.61 -7.74 22.25
CA ALA A 24 5.63 -7.44 21.25
C ALA A 24 6.35 -6.57 20.25
N PHE A 25 6.66 -7.13 19.08
CA PHE A 25 7.08 -6.33 17.95
C PHE A 25 5.89 -5.43 17.67
N THR A 26 5.91 -4.23 18.24
CA THR A 26 5.07 -3.15 17.76
C THR A 26 5.61 -2.85 16.38
N GLN A 27 5.02 -3.48 15.38
CA GLN A 27 5.21 -3.07 14.00
C GLN A 27 4.80 -1.60 13.98
N SER A 28 5.78 -0.71 13.93
CA SER A 28 5.55 0.74 13.88
C SER A 28 4.91 1.02 12.53
N HIS A 29 3.60 0.90 12.47
CA HIS A 29 2.81 1.35 11.33
C HIS A 29 2.98 2.86 11.27
N SER A 30 3.75 3.34 10.29
CA SER A 30 3.84 4.77 10.00
C SER A 30 2.52 5.17 9.34
N GLU A 31 1.56 5.55 10.19
CA GLU A 31 0.23 5.99 9.79
C GLU A 31 0.08 7.48 10.09
N GLY A 32 -0.51 8.21 9.13
CA GLY A 32 -0.87 9.62 9.29
C GLY A 32 -2.37 9.80 9.06
N TYR A 33 -2.98 10.74 9.79
CA TYR A 33 -4.36 11.15 9.59
C TYR A 33 -4.41 12.45 8.79
N PHE A 34 -5.19 12.45 7.70
CA PHE A 34 -5.33 13.59 6.80
C PHE A 34 -6.81 13.96 6.70
N ASP A 35 -7.17 15.14 7.20
CA ASP A 35 -8.57 15.63 7.22
C ASP A 35 -8.97 16.44 5.98
N GLY A 36 -8.00 16.71 5.11
CA GLY A 36 -8.10 17.58 3.93
C GLY A 36 -7.25 18.85 4.03
N THR A 37 -6.68 19.13 5.19
CA THR A 37 -5.80 20.30 5.42
C THR A 37 -4.32 19.91 5.60
N ALA A 38 -4.05 18.66 5.94
CA ALA A 38 -2.71 18.12 6.11
C ALA A 38 -2.20 17.41 4.85
N TYR A 39 -0.89 17.42 4.64
CA TYR A 39 -0.18 16.61 3.66
C TYR A 39 1.21 16.23 4.20
N ALA A 40 1.79 15.16 3.66
CA ALA A 40 3.15 14.73 3.99
C ALA A 40 4.04 14.88 2.75
N ILE A 41 5.23 15.44 2.94
CA ILE A 41 6.25 15.54 1.89
C ILE A 41 7.29 14.44 2.12
N PHE A 42 7.54 13.65 1.09
CA PHE A 42 8.58 12.63 1.10
C PHE A 42 9.71 13.05 0.15
N ASN A 43 10.94 13.06 0.66
CA ASN A 43 12.14 13.31 -0.15
C ASN A 43 12.53 12.03 -0.91
N GLY A 44 11.66 11.59 -1.83
CA GLY A 44 11.79 10.35 -2.57
C GLY A 44 11.32 10.52 -4.01
N SER A 45 11.93 9.76 -4.92
CA SER A 45 11.58 9.80 -6.35
C SER A 45 10.67 8.62 -6.70
N ILE A 46 9.53 8.88 -7.34
CA ILE A 46 8.69 7.84 -7.94
C ILE A 46 9.38 7.26 -9.17
N SER A 47 9.58 5.95 -9.19
CA SER A 47 10.02 5.23 -10.37
C SER A 47 9.14 4.03 -10.63
N PHE A 48 8.63 3.91 -11.86
CA PHE A 48 7.86 2.75 -12.31
C PHE A 48 8.72 1.51 -12.52
N ARG A 49 10.03 1.59 -12.25
CA ARG A 49 10.93 0.42 -12.16
C ARG A 49 10.90 -0.24 -10.78
N SER A 50 10.54 0.51 -9.74
CA SER A 50 10.44 0.02 -8.38
C SER A 50 8.97 -0.12 -7.96
N PRO A 51 8.63 -1.05 -7.06
CA PRO A 51 7.29 -1.12 -6.51
C PRO A 51 6.95 0.16 -5.72
N ILE A 52 5.73 0.65 -5.90
CA ILE A 52 5.14 1.74 -5.11
C ILE A 52 3.94 1.17 -4.40
N THR A 53 3.95 1.23 -3.07
CA THR A 53 2.91 0.62 -2.25
C THR A 53 2.42 1.61 -1.20
N LEU A 54 1.11 1.66 -1.00
CA LEU A 54 0.48 2.41 0.08
C LEU A 54 -0.78 1.68 0.56
N ALA A 55 -1.24 2.03 1.76
CA ALA A 55 -2.55 1.64 2.26
C ALA A 55 -3.31 2.90 2.68
N PHE A 56 -4.63 2.89 2.49
CA PHE A 56 -5.47 4.02 2.85
C PHE A 56 -6.82 3.55 3.38
N ARG A 57 -7.47 4.42 4.14
CA ARG A 57 -8.84 4.26 4.66
C ARG A 57 -9.54 5.60 4.59
N THR A 58 -10.69 5.68 3.92
CA THR A 58 -11.39 6.96 3.72
C THR A 58 -12.89 6.77 3.46
N CYS A 59 -13.67 7.82 3.70
CA CYS A 59 -15.03 8.00 3.17
C CYS A 59 -15.08 9.09 2.08
N LYS A 60 -13.97 9.80 1.86
CA LYS A 60 -13.86 10.95 0.96
C LYS A 60 -13.13 10.56 -0.32
N HIS A 61 -13.38 11.32 -1.38
CA HIS A 61 -12.59 11.27 -2.62
C HIS A 61 -11.42 12.26 -2.51
N GLY A 62 -10.43 12.17 -3.40
CA GLY A 62 -9.28 13.08 -3.39
C GLY A 62 -7.96 12.43 -3.80
N VAL A 63 -6.89 13.21 -3.73
CA VAL A 63 -5.53 12.78 -4.04
C VAL A 63 -4.91 12.07 -2.83
N LEU A 64 -4.31 10.91 -3.07
CA LEU A 64 -3.58 10.14 -2.06
C LEU A 64 -2.07 10.33 -2.18
N LEU A 65 -1.58 10.41 -3.41
CA LEU A 65 -0.18 10.63 -3.72
C LEU A 65 -0.07 11.39 -5.04
N PHE A 66 0.84 12.36 -5.07
CA PHE A 66 1.12 13.19 -6.25
C PHE A 66 2.61 13.45 -6.32
N GLN A 67 3.17 13.35 -7.52
CA GLN A 67 4.51 13.83 -7.80
C GLN A 67 4.56 14.39 -9.21
N SER A 68 5.26 15.51 -9.36
CA SER A 68 5.59 16.11 -10.65
C SER A 68 7.06 16.48 -10.70
N ASP A 69 7.57 16.66 -11.90
CA ASP A 69 8.87 17.29 -12.14
C ASP A 69 8.72 18.60 -12.93
N SER A 70 9.84 19.32 -13.06
CA SER A 70 9.95 20.61 -13.74
C SER A 70 9.70 20.54 -15.25
N SER A 71 9.69 19.35 -15.84
CA SER A 71 9.30 19.16 -17.24
C SER A 71 7.78 19.10 -17.43
N GLY A 72 7.01 19.06 -16.33
CA GLY A 72 5.56 18.90 -16.33
C GLY A 72 5.11 17.44 -16.32
N ASP A 73 6.05 16.49 -16.30
CA ASP A 73 5.72 15.08 -16.13
C ASP A 73 5.19 14.87 -14.70
N SER A 74 4.11 14.11 -14.56
CA SER A 74 3.42 13.90 -13.29
C SER A 74 2.73 12.56 -13.18
N VAL A 75 2.56 12.10 -11.95
CA VAL A 75 1.82 10.89 -11.58
C VAL A 75 0.96 11.20 -10.36
N THR A 76 -0.31 10.78 -10.43
CA THR A 76 -1.30 11.01 -9.39
C THR A 76 -2.04 9.72 -9.08
N PHE A 77 -2.12 9.39 -7.79
CA PHE A 77 -2.97 8.32 -7.25
C PHE A 77 -4.15 9.00 -6.56
N SER A 78 -5.37 8.70 -6.97
CA SER A 78 -6.56 9.36 -6.43
C SER A 78 -7.74 8.40 -6.27
N ILE A 79 -8.68 8.81 -5.43
CA ILE A 79 -10.01 8.21 -5.34
C ILE A 79 -10.98 9.16 -6.01
N LEU A 80 -11.70 8.67 -7.01
CA LEU A 80 -12.72 9.46 -7.71
C LEU A 80 -13.99 9.62 -6.87
N PRO A 81 -14.87 10.60 -7.17
CA PRO A 81 -16.17 10.75 -6.52
C PRO A 81 -17.07 9.51 -6.59
N SER A 82 -16.82 8.59 -7.51
CA SER A 82 -17.50 7.29 -7.63
C SER A 82 -16.95 6.22 -6.66
N GLY A 83 -15.82 6.46 -5.98
CA GLY A 83 -15.12 5.46 -5.16
C GLY A 83 -14.21 4.51 -5.96
N VAL A 84 -14.00 4.79 -7.24
CA VAL A 84 -13.03 4.10 -8.11
C VAL A 84 -11.63 4.64 -7.80
N PHE A 85 -10.63 3.75 -7.76
CA PHE A 85 -9.24 4.16 -7.67
C PHE A 85 -8.71 4.54 -9.05
N GLU A 86 -8.06 5.69 -9.18
CA GLU A 86 -7.44 6.17 -10.41
C GLU A 86 -5.93 6.32 -10.25
N LEU A 87 -5.20 5.76 -11.20
CA LEU A 87 -3.82 6.13 -11.50
C LEU A 87 -3.85 6.99 -12.76
N ARG A 88 -3.52 8.27 -12.63
CA ARG A 88 -3.35 9.20 -13.74
C ARG A 88 -1.88 9.54 -13.92
N TRP A 89 -1.46 9.75 -15.16
CA TRP A 89 -0.14 10.24 -15.47
C TRP A 89 -0.20 11.27 -16.60
N ASN A 90 0.75 12.20 -16.59
CA ASN A 90 1.17 12.97 -17.75
C ASN A 90 2.66 12.71 -17.92
N VAL A 91 3.07 12.02 -18.97
CA VAL A 91 4.48 11.67 -19.18
C VAL A 91 4.83 11.89 -20.63
N LYS A 92 5.87 12.67 -20.92
CA LYS A 92 6.28 13.03 -22.28
C LYS A 92 5.12 13.62 -23.08
N SER A 93 4.37 14.51 -22.44
CA SER A 93 3.17 15.15 -23.00
C SER A 93 2.03 14.19 -23.37
N ARG A 94 1.97 13.01 -22.73
CA ARG A 94 0.89 12.04 -22.91
C ARG A 94 0.15 11.89 -21.59
N GLU A 95 -1.05 12.45 -21.53
CA GLU A 95 -1.96 12.29 -20.42
C GLU A 95 -2.91 11.12 -20.67
N ASP A 96 -3.00 10.21 -19.69
CA ASP A 96 -3.91 9.07 -19.72
C ASP A 96 -4.08 8.52 -18.28
N SER A 97 -4.99 7.57 -18.10
CA SER A 97 -5.29 6.99 -16.80
C SER A 97 -5.69 5.51 -16.86
N VAL A 98 -5.65 4.85 -15.71
CA VAL A 98 -6.28 3.56 -15.48
C VAL A 98 -7.10 3.58 -14.21
N HIS A 99 -8.15 2.78 -14.20
CA HIS A 99 -9.11 2.69 -13.11
C HIS A 99 -9.18 1.28 -12.56
N VAL A 100 -9.31 1.14 -11.25
CA VAL A 100 -9.44 -0.15 -10.58
C VAL A 100 -10.60 -0.12 -9.61
N GLY A 101 -11.45 -1.15 -9.72
CA GLY A 101 -12.50 -1.45 -8.75
C GLY A 101 -13.50 -0.31 -8.54
N ALA A 102 -14.17 -0.35 -7.39
CA ALA A 102 -15.15 0.63 -6.93
C ALA A 102 -15.30 0.48 -5.40
N ASN A 103 -16.04 1.39 -4.76
CA ASN A 103 -16.34 1.35 -3.33
C ASN A 103 -15.13 1.45 -2.38
N HIS A 104 -14.01 2.03 -2.81
CA HIS A 104 -12.86 2.28 -1.93
C HIS A 104 -13.06 3.48 -0.98
N ARG A 105 -14.31 3.81 -0.68
CA ARG A 105 -14.72 4.89 0.24
C ARG A 105 -15.67 4.34 1.30
N ASP A 106 -15.48 3.09 1.68
CA ASP A 106 -16.33 2.34 2.61
C ASP A 106 -15.81 2.39 4.06
N ASN A 107 -14.86 3.29 4.34
CA ASN A 107 -14.17 3.39 5.62
C ASN A 107 -13.43 2.11 6.05
N ARG A 108 -12.98 1.28 5.10
CA ARG A 108 -12.12 0.13 5.36
C ARG A 108 -10.72 0.37 4.82
N TRP A 109 -9.77 -0.41 5.32
CA TRP A 109 -8.41 -0.38 4.83
C TRP A 109 -8.34 -1.04 3.45
N HIS A 110 -7.76 -0.32 2.50
CA HIS A 110 -7.44 -0.80 1.17
C HIS A 110 -5.94 -0.74 0.93
N SER A 111 -5.43 -1.69 0.17
CA SER A 111 -4.02 -1.78 -0.22
C SER A 111 -3.84 -1.46 -1.69
N VAL A 112 -2.80 -0.69 -2.04
CA VAL A 112 -2.48 -0.31 -3.41
C VAL A 112 -1.03 -0.68 -3.69
N ALA A 113 -0.79 -1.27 -4.86
CA ALA A 113 0.55 -1.54 -5.35
C ALA A 113 0.63 -1.27 -6.85
N LEU A 114 1.56 -0.41 -7.26
CA LEU A 114 2.03 -0.31 -8.64
C LEU A 114 3.37 -1.06 -8.71
N PHE A 115 3.43 -2.12 -9.51
CA PHE A 115 4.59 -3.02 -9.52
C PHE A 115 4.82 -3.64 -10.89
N ARG A 116 6.01 -4.23 -11.06
CA ARG A 116 6.34 -5.00 -12.26
C ARG A 116 6.14 -6.48 -12.03
N HIS A 117 5.56 -7.13 -13.02
CA HIS A 117 5.46 -8.58 -13.08
C HIS A 117 5.68 -9.05 -14.51
N LEU A 118 6.68 -9.91 -14.72
CA LEU A 118 7.01 -10.52 -16.03
C LEU A 118 7.10 -9.48 -17.16
N GLY A 119 7.75 -8.35 -16.92
CA GLY A 119 7.95 -7.29 -17.92
C GLY A 119 6.74 -6.39 -18.19
N THR A 120 5.65 -6.56 -17.43
CA THR A 120 4.48 -5.67 -17.45
C THR A 120 4.43 -4.82 -16.20
N LEU A 121 3.96 -3.58 -16.34
CA LEU A 121 3.62 -2.70 -15.22
C LEU A 121 2.14 -2.90 -14.89
N GLN A 122 1.86 -3.25 -13.64
CA GLN A 122 0.53 -3.60 -13.17
C GLN A 122 0.17 -2.76 -11.95
N LEU A 123 -1.10 -2.34 -11.90
CA LEU A 123 -1.69 -1.67 -10.76
C LEU A 123 -2.64 -2.65 -10.08
N ARG A 124 -2.44 -2.86 -8.78
CA ARG A 124 -3.31 -3.67 -7.95
C ARG A 124 -3.90 -2.83 -6.84
N VAL A 125 -5.22 -2.94 -6.69
CA VAL A 125 -5.97 -2.42 -5.55
C VAL A 125 -6.69 -3.60 -4.91
N ASP A 126 -6.33 -3.89 -3.67
CA ASP A 126 -6.70 -5.10 -2.93
C ASP A 126 -6.35 -6.37 -3.72
N ARG A 127 -7.38 -7.03 -4.28
CA ARG A 127 -7.26 -8.28 -5.05
C ARG A 127 -7.49 -8.07 -6.55
N LYS A 128 -7.78 -6.85 -6.99
CA LYS A 128 -8.04 -6.52 -8.39
C LYS A 128 -6.79 -5.93 -9.02
N THR A 129 -6.38 -6.49 -10.15
CA THR A 129 -5.17 -6.07 -10.87
C THR A 129 -5.53 -5.67 -12.29
N VAL A 130 -4.96 -4.57 -12.78
CA VAL A 130 -5.09 -4.11 -14.16
C VAL A 130 -3.71 -3.90 -14.79
N LEU A 131 -3.64 -4.08 -16.11
CA LEU A 131 -2.45 -3.77 -16.89
C LEU A 131 -2.33 -2.25 -17.08
N VAL A 132 -1.20 -1.68 -16.69
CA VAL A 132 -0.88 -0.27 -16.93
C VAL A 132 -0.07 -0.13 -18.22
N ALA A 133 0.98 -0.93 -18.37
CA ALA A 133 1.86 -0.91 -19.54
C ALA A 133 2.56 -2.26 -19.78
N SER A 134 2.95 -2.51 -21.02
CA SER A 134 3.76 -3.65 -21.48
C SER A 134 4.73 -3.18 -22.57
N ARG A 135 5.51 -4.10 -23.14
CA ARG A 135 6.43 -3.79 -24.25
C ARG A 135 5.70 -3.27 -25.50
N THR A 136 4.45 -3.67 -25.72
CA THR A 136 3.64 -3.32 -26.89
C THR A 136 2.52 -2.32 -26.59
N PHE A 137 2.28 -2.02 -25.32
CA PHE A 137 1.18 -1.15 -24.87
C PHE A 137 1.66 -0.13 -23.85
N ARG A 138 1.51 1.17 -24.14
CA ARG A 138 1.98 2.28 -23.28
C ARG A 138 3.44 2.10 -22.79
N SER A 139 4.30 1.54 -23.65
CA SER A 139 5.66 1.13 -23.28
C SER A 139 6.56 2.26 -22.79
N TYR A 140 6.23 3.51 -23.13
CA TYR A 140 6.90 4.71 -22.61
C TYR A 140 6.85 4.81 -21.08
N LEU A 141 5.82 4.25 -20.44
CA LEU A 141 5.70 4.20 -18.97
C LEU A 141 6.70 3.23 -18.34
N LEU A 142 7.28 2.31 -19.10
CA LEU A 142 8.18 1.30 -18.54
C LEU A 142 9.52 1.87 -18.05
N ASN A 143 9.88 3.10 -18.39
CA ASN A 143 11.14 3.70 -17.96
C ASN A 143 10.97 5.04 -17.24
N VAL A 144 9.81 5.28 -16.66
CA VAL A 144 9.52 6.51 -15.92
C VAL A 144 10.23 6.53 -14.58
N THR A 145 10.95 7.62 -14.34
CA THR A 145 11.46 8.03 -13.04
C THR A 145 11.21 9.53 -12.94
N LEU A 146 10.34 9.91 -12.03
CA LEU A 146 10.13 11.30 -11.68
C LEU A 146 11.05 11.59 -10.49
N PRO A 147 11.99 12.54 -10.61
CA PRO A 147 12.78 12.98 -9.47
C PRO A 147 11.90 13.72 -8.44
N SER A 148 12.31 13.68 -7.18
CA SER A 148 11.78 14.62 -6.19
C SER A 148 12.35 15.99 -6.50
N ASP A 149 11.54 16.86 -7.09
CA ASP A 149 11.95 18.24 -7.33
C ASP A 149 12.02 18.99 -6.00
N LYS A 150 13.23 19.36 -5.57
CA LYS A 150 13.43 20.37 -4.52
C LYS A 150 13.22 21.76 -5.12
N VAL A 151 11.98 22.13 -5.40
CA VAL A 151 11.66 23.54 -5.67
C VAL A 151 11.19 24.15 -4.36
N TRP A 152 12.15 24.66 -3.58
CA TRP A 152 11.86 25.65 -2.55
C TRP A 152 11.72 26.99 -3.29
N VAL A 153 10.51 27.57 -3.25
CA VAL A 153 10.35 29.02 -3.42
C VAL A 153 10.58 29.66 -2.06
#